data_AF-A0AAV2I412-F1
#
_entry.id   AF-A0AAV2I412-F1
#
_cell.length_a   1.000
_cell.length_b   1.000
_cell.length_c   1.000
_cell.angle_alpha   90.00
_cell.angle_beta   90.00
_cell.angle_gamma   90.00
#
_symmetry.space_group_name_H-M   'P 1'
#
loop_
_entity.id
_entity.type
_entity.pdbx_description
1 polymer ?
#
loop_
_entity_poly.entity_id
_entity_poly.type
_entity_poly.pdbx_seq_one_letter_code
_entity_poly.pdbx_strand_id
1 'polypeptide(L)'
;CPLGFFGKKCQFVCHCKKNLCRRDGECTQGTSCKDGWFALSCQYNDLAYASQPSDPRLTDNNDSTCYIPPKNSIGANLTEPFVYSWVRVIFRGYGM
;
A
#
# COMPACT_ATOMS: atom_id res chain seq x y z
N CYS A 1 -25.38 3.09 3.00
CA CYS A 1 -24.57 2.03 3.61
C CYS A 1 -24.24 2.42 5.03
N PRO A 2 -23.99 1.46 5.93
CA PRO A 2 -23.36 1.74 7.21
C PRO A 2 -22.05 2.53 7.01
N LEU A 3 -21.66 3.31 8.02
CA LEU A 3 -20.40 4.05 7.96
C LEU A 3 -19.25 3.08 7.67
N GLY A 4 -18.39 3.44 6.72
CA GLY A 4 -17.26 2.60 6.32
C GLY A 4 -17.58 1.51 5.29
N PHE A 5 -18.76 1.51 4.69
CA PHE A 5 -19.11 0.59 3.60
C PHE A 5 -19.69 1.31 2.39
N PHE A 6 -19.48 0.77 1.19
CA PHE A 6 -19.98 1.31 -0.06
C PHE A 6 -20.39 0.22 -1.07
N GLY A 7 -20.91 0.63 -2.24
CA GLY A 7 -21.44 -0.26 -3.26
C GLY A 7 -22.95 -0.52 -3.14
N LYS A 8 -23.54 -1.11 -4.18
CA LYS A 8 -25.00 -1.30 -4.30
C LYS A 8 -25.62 -2.09 -3.12
N LYS A 9 -24.86 -3.03 -2.55
CA LYS A 9 -25.27 -3.87 -1.42
C LYS A 9 -24.44 -3.58 -0.15
N CYS A 10 -23.71 -2.46 -0.13
CA CYS A 10 -22.80 -2.13 0.97
C CYS A 10 -21.76 -3.22 1.25
N GLN A 11 -21.34 -3.91 0.19
CA GLN A 11 -20.48 -5.08 0.27
C GLN A 11 -18.98 -4.74 0.28
N PHE A 12 -18.62 -3.50 -0.05
CA PHE A 12 -17.22 -3.08 -0.12
C PHE A 12 -16.85 -2.23 1.09
N VAL A 13 -15.66 -2.47 1.64
CA VAL A 13 -15.14 -1.77 2.81
C VAL A 13 -14.43 -0.49 2.39
N CYS A 14 -14.66 0.57 3.15
CA CYS A 14 -14.05 1.87 2.95
C CYS A 14 -12.66 1.95 3.60
N HIS A 15 -11.66 2.31 2.79
CA HIS A 15 -10.27 2.46 3.24
C HIS A 15 -9.82 3.93 3.32
N CYS A 16 -10.75 4.88 3.27
CA CYS A 16 -10.51 6.29 3.53
C CYS A 16 -10.38 6.57 5.04
N LYS A 17 -9.58 7.58 5.41
CA LYS A 17 -9.49 8.06 6.80
C LYS A 17 -10.88 8.44 7.31
N LYS A 18 -11.11 8.21 8.60
CA LYS A 18 -12.43 8.38 9.27
C LYS A 18 -13.58 7.56 8.66
N ASN A 19 -13.28 6.60 7.79
CA ASN A 19 -14.27 5.78 7.08
C ASN A 19 -15.24 6.62 6.20
N LEU A 20 -14.78 7.77 5.71
CA LEU A 20 -15.57 8.70 4.91
C LEU A 20 -15.31 8.50 3.40
N CYS A 21 -16.17 7.72 2.76
CA CYS A 21 -16.20 7.57 1.31
C CYS A 21 -17.62 7.78 0.76
N ARG A 22 -17.66 8.13 -0.52
CA ARG A 22 -18.86 8.27 -1.34
C ARG A 22 -19.40 6.88 -1.70
N ARG A 23 -20.55 6.86 -2.38
CA ARG A 23 -21.23 5.59 -2.75
C ARG A 23 -20.43 4.71 -3.71
N ASP A 24 -19.53 5.31 -4.47
CA ASP A 24 -18.58 4.67 -5.40
C ASP A 24 -17.27 4.24 -4.74
N GLY A 25 -17.04 4.59 -3.47
CA GLY A 25 -15.83 4.26 -2.72
C GLY A 25 -14.77 5.36 -2.70
N GLU A 26 -14.93 6.43 -3.49
CA GLU A 26 -14.00 7.56 -3.46
C GLU A 26 -14.03 8.28 -2.11
N CYS A 27 -12.87 8.69 -1.62
CA CYS A 27 -12.80 9.47 -0.39
C CYS A 27 -13.51 10.82 -0.54
N THR A 28 -14.18 11.26 0.51
CA THR A 28 -14.77 12.61 0.52
C THR A 28 -13.67 13.67 0.41
N GLN A 29 -14.02 14.86 -0.10
CA GLN A 29 -13.06 15.95 -0.27
C GLN A 29 -12.32 16.27 1.03
N GLY A 30 -11.00 16.42 0.96
CA GLY A 30 -10.15 16.67 2.13
C GLY A 30 -9.81 15.43 2.96
N THR A 31 -10.17 14.24 2.50
CA THR A 31 -9.84 12.96 3.14
C THR A 31 -8.87 12.17 2.26
N SER A 32 -7.90 11.49 2.88
CA SER A 32 -6.94 10.62 2.20
C SER A 32 -7.14 9.16 2.60
N CYS A 33 -6.39 8.26 1.97
CA CYS A 33 -6.36 6.85 2.33
C CYS A 33 -5.82 6.64 3.74
N LYS A 34 -6.30 5.59 4.41
CA LYS A 34 -5.63 5.04 5.59
C LYS A 34 -4.22 4.61 5.20
N ASP A 35 -3.33 4.60 6.18
CA ASP A 35 -1.95 4.17 5.95
C ASP A 35 -1.94 2.72 5.45
N GLY A 36 -1.06 2.42 4.49
CA GLY A 36 -1.05 1.15 3.75
C GLY A 36 -2.09 1.04 2.63
N TRP A 37 -2.97 2.02 2.38
CA TRP A 37 -3.91 2.00 1.26
C TRP A 37 -3.63 3.11 0.26
N PHE A 38 -3.84 2.85 -1.03
CA PHE A 38 -3.54 3.82 -2.09
C PHE A 38 -4.46 3.67 -3.33
N ALA A 39 -4.19 4.53 -4.32
CA ALA A 39 -4.99 4.80 -5.52
C ALA A 39 -6.26 5.63 -5.26
N LEU A 40 -6.98 5.96 -6.35
CA LEU A 40 -8.04 6.98 -6.38
C LEU A 40 -9.13 6.78 -5.31
N SER A 41 -9.51 5.53 -5.04
CA SER A 41 -10.55 5.15 -4.08
C SER A 41 -9.99 4.35 -2.90
N CYS A 42 -8.66 4.40 -2.69
CA CYS A 42 -7.97 3.60 -1.67
C CYS A 42 -8.26 2.10 -1.80
N GLN A 43 -8.41 1.61 -3.03
CA GLN A 43 -8.82 0.24 -3.31
C GLN A 43 -7.67 -0.77 -3.31
N TYR A 44 -6.42 -0.29 -3.31
CA TYR A 44 -5.24 -1.14 -3.29
C TYR A 44 -4.53 -1.05 -1.95
N ASN A 45 -4.14 -2.22 -1.44
CA ASN A 45 -3.39 -2.38 -0.21
C ASN A 45 -1.90 -2.51 -0.55
N ASP A 46 -1.07 -1.65 0.02
CA ASP A 46 0.37 -1.77 0.00
C ASP A 46 0.80 -2.80 1.05
N LEU A 47 1.01 -4.03 0.60
CA LEU A 47 1.45 -5.13 1.46
C LEU A 47 2.86 -4.89 2.02
N ALA A 48 3.69 -4.09 1.34
CA ALA A 48 5.04 -3.80 1.79
C ALA A 48 5.02 -2.93 3.05
N TYR A 49 4.04 -2.03 3.18
CA TYR A 49 3.83 -1.20 4.37
C TYR A 49 3.70 -2.02 5.67
N ALA A 50 3.01 -3.17 5.61
CA ALA A 50 2.81 -4.06 6.76
C ALA A 50 3.78 -5.25 6.81
N SER A 51 4.78 -5.27 5.92
CA SER A 51 5.78 -6.33 5.86
C SER A 51 6.88 -6.12 6.90
N GLN A 52 7.70 -7.15 7.11
CA GLN A 52 8.94 -7.06 7.86
C GLN A 52 10.11 -7.06 6.88
N PRO A 53 10.54 -5.88 6.38
CA PRO A 53 11.65 -5.80 5.44
C PRO A 53 12.99 -5.99 6.15
N SER A 54 13.98 -6.50 5.41
CA SER A 54 15.36 -6.61 5.90
C SER A 54 16.01 -5.25 6.19
N ASP A 55 15.49 -4.18 5.58
CA ASP A 55 15.87 -2.80 5.85
C ASP A 55 14.65 -1.86 5.63
N PRO A 56 14.38 -0.89 6.52
CA PRO A 56 13.22 0.01 6.39
C PRO A 56 13.16 0.81 5.08
N ARG A 57 14.31 1.07 4.44
CA ARG A 57 14.38 1.79 3.15
C ARG A 57 13.75 1.02 1.99
N LEU A 58 13.51 -0.28 2.13
CA LEU A 58 12.87 -1.08 1.09
C LEU A 58 11.37 -0.82 0.95
N THR A 59 10.75 -0.21 1.97
CA THR A 59 9.30 -0.01 2.05
C THR A 59 8.94 1.42 2.48
N ASP A 60 9.88 2.37 2.37
CA ASP A 60 9.68 3.77 2.76
C ASP A 60 8.96 4.61 1.69
N ASN A 61 8.59 3.97 0.57
CA ASN A 61 7.94 4.57 -0.60
C ASN A 61 8.73 5.76 -1.19
N ASN A 62 10.06 5.73 -1.08
CA ASN A 62 10.95 6.75 -1.60
C ASN A 62 11.96 6.17 -2.61
N ASP A 63 11.70 6.35 -3.90
CA ASP A 63 12.58 5.84 -4.98
C ASP A 63 13.99 6.48 -4.99
N SER A 64 14.26 7.50 -4.15
CA SER A 64 15.57 8.13 -4.02
C SER A 64 16.43 7.55 -2.90
N THR A 65 15.84 6.87 -1.92
CA THR A 65 16.59 6.09 -0.93
C THR A 65 16.96 4.75 -1.54
N CYS A 66 18.12 4.21 -1.13
CA CYS A 66 18.60 2.93 -1.65
C CYS A 66 19.31 2.18 -0.54
N TYR A 67 18.99 0.90 -0.40
CA TYR A 67 19.68 -0.02 0.49
C TYR A 67 20.69 -0.84 -0.32
N ILE A 68 21.95 -0.81 0.12
CA ILE A 68 23.00 -1.68 -0.42
C ILE A 68 23.10 -2.87 0.53
N PRO A 69 22.54 -4.04 0.17
CA PRO A 69 22.54 -5.18 1.06
C PRO A 69 23.96 -5.79 1.15
N PRO A 70 24.38 -6.29 2.32
CA PRO A 70 25.69 -6.93 2.50
C PRO A 70 25.79 -8.27 1.76
N LYS A 71 24.64 -8.87 1.42
CA LYS A 71 24.50 -10.03 0.55
C LYS A 71 23.72 -9.59 -0.69
N ASN A 72 23.87 -10.28 -1.83
CA ASN A 72 23.11 -9.99 -3.06
C ASN A 72 21.62 -10.39 -2.97
N SER A 73 20.98 -10.16 -1.82
CA SER A 73 19.60 -10.55 -1.52
C SER A 73 18.99 -9.53 -0.56
N ILE A 74 17.74 -9.17 -0.83
CA ILE A 74 16.86 -8.46 0.08
C ILE A 74 15.67 -9.35 0.43
N GLY A 75 15.01 -9.10 1.55
CA GLY A 75 13.83 -9.85 1.96
C GLY A 75 12.76 -8.93 2.54
N ALA A 76 11.51 -9.31 2.36
CA ALA A 76 10.37 -8.72 3.04
C ALA A 76 9.37 -9.82 3.34
N ASN A 77 9.15 -10.10 4.62
CA ASN A 77 8.21 -11.12 5.05
C ASN A 77 6.83 -10.50 5.24
N LEU A 78 5.82 -11.08 4.59
CA LEU A 78 4.43 -10.69 4.82
C LEU A 78 3.94 -11.27 6.15
N THR A 79 3.21 -10.46 6.91
CA THR A 79 2.65 -10.89 8.20
C THR A 79 1.50 -11.89 8.02
N GLU A 80 0.79 -11.83 6.90
CA GLU A 80 -0.31 -12.72 6.56
C GLU A 80 -0.17 -13.25 5.12
N PRO A 81 -0.62 -14.49 4.83
CA PRO A 81 -0.69 -14.99 3.47
C PRO A 81 -1.61 -14.11 2.61
N PHE A 82 -1.11 -13.66 1.46
CA PHE A 82 -1.87 -12.79 0.57
C PHE A 82 -1.65 -13.15 -0.89
N VAL A 83 -2.71 -13.04 -1.69
CA VAL A 83 -2.61 -13.15 -3.15
C VAL A 83 -2.27 -11.78 -3.71
N TYR A 84 -0.98 -11.54 -3.96
CA TYR A 84 -0.55 -10.30 -4.57
C TYR A 84 -0.67 -10.38 -6.10
N SER A 85 -0.97 -9.25 -6.73
CA SER A 85 -1.11 -9.14 -8.17
C SER A 85 0.18 -8.70 -8.87
N TRP A 86 1.02 -7.90 -8.21
CA TRP A 86 2.34 -7.48 -8.71
C TRP A 86 3.28 -7.09 -7.57
N VAL A 87 4.58 -7.03 -7.88
CA VAL A 87 5.64 -6.53 -7.01
C VAL A 87 6.48 -5.54 -7.80
N ARG A 88 6.83 -4.38 -7.20
CA ARG A 88 7.73 -3.38 -7.79
C ARG A 88 9.02 -3.36 -6.99
N VAL A 89 10.13 -3.45 -7.70
CA VAL A 89 11.47 -3.31 -7.15
C VAL A 89 12.22 -2.28 -8.00
N ILE A 90 12.84 -1.30 -7.36
CA ILE A 90 13.62 -0.25 -8.03
C ILE A 90 15.10 -0.52 -7.82
N PHE A 91 15.83 -0.61 -8.92
CA PHE A 91 17.28 -0.77 -8.94
C PHE A 91 17.91 0.55 -9.41
N ARG A 92 18.96 1.00 -8.71
CA ARG A 92 19.86 2.02 -9.24
C ARG A 92 21.02 1.33 -9.93
N GLY A 93 21.08 1.47 -11.26
CA GLY A 93 22.28 1.14 -12.00
C GLY A 93 23.38 2.14 -11.64
N TYR A 94 24.53 1.65 -11.20
CA TYR A 94 25.75 2.45 -11.26
C TYR A 94 26.14 2.51 -12.74
N GLY A 95 26.09 3.71 -13.34
CA GLY A 95 26.57 3.92 -14.70
C GLY A 95 28.02 3.47 -14.81
N MET A 96 28.29 2.62 -15.81
CA MET A 96 29.65 2.31 -16.26
C MET A 96 30.24 3.51 -16.99
#